data_AF-A0A257TJ38-F1
#
_entry.id   AF-A0A257TJ38-F1
#
_cell.length_a   1.000
_cell.length_b   1.000
_cell.length_c   1.000
_cell.angle_alpha   90.00
_cell.angle_beta   90.00
_cell.angle_gamma   90.00
#
_symmetry.space_group_name_H-M   'P 1'
#
loop_
_entity.id
_entity.type
_entity.pdbx_description
1 polymer ?
#
loop_
_entity_poly.entity_id
_entity_poly.type
_entity_poly.pdbx_seq_one_letter_code
_entity_poly.pdbx_strand_id
1 'polypeptide(L)'
;MALALVVCGVALASLPASADPAPGDDALFAEQLASGEFAPALSRAEQAPPAQRDARLGAIARAQAAAGEPRAALATAGSMRDDVLRSQTLSESSSPPPAARGGAAGADFSSLIELITSTVAPTTWDEVGGPGAIKEYRNGVYVDALGVVHPVVDQDGGNRLNQLRQSVAHAAADGRVRRSSPLRKISLPRLEREIQLRLAAGQPLDEEMQVLAGLQRIRYVLVYPDTGDLVLAGPAGDWTLDRENRLVGSDSGRPVVQLDDLIVILRHVLNSRDGEFGCSITPTAEETVALVRGLSVCDGGFTVEMELQESPAEPVRSLKDQMN
;
A
#
# COMPACT_ATOMS: atom_id res chain seq x y z
N MET A 1 30.72 -38.38 76.40
CA MET A 1 29.52 -37.54 76.63
C MET A 1 29.72 -36.24 75.86
N ALA A 2 28.84 -35.99 74.91
CA ALA A 2 28.92 -34.91 73.94
C ALA A 2 28.31 -33.59 74.47
N LEU A 3 28.89 -32.45 74.10
CA LEU A 3 28.15 -31.22 73.83
C LEU A 3 29.03 -30.28 73.00
N ALA A 4 28.80 -30.22 71.69
CA ALA A 4 29.36 -29.19 70.81
C ALA A 4 28.22 -28.26 70.40
N LEU A 5 28.35 -26.99 70.80
CA LEU A 5 27.42 -25.91 70.55
C LEU A 5 27.70 -25.38 69.13
N VAL A 6 26.78 -25.59 68.19
CA VAL A 6 26.84 -24.99 66.85
C VAL A 6 25.73 -23.94 66.75
N VAL A 7 26.14 -22.68 66.76
CA VAL A 7 25.33 -21.53 66.35
C VAL A 7 25.92 -21.03 65.04
N CYS A 8 25.20 -21.12 63.93
CA CYS A 8 25.56 -20.38 62.72
C CYS A 8 24.37 -20.19 61.77
N GLY A 9 23.95 -18.93 61.62
CA GLY A 9 23.50 -18.30 60.38
C GLY A 9 22.26 -18.83 59.68
N VAL A 10 21.08 -18.31 60.06
CA VAL A 10 19.93 -18.28 59.13
C VAL A 10 20.21 -17.19 58.09
N ALA A 11 20.64 -17.59 56.89
CA ALA A 11 20.69 -16.70 55.74
C ALA A 11 19.25 -16.44 55.27
N LEU A 12 18.74 -15.23 55.51
CA LEU A 12 17.56 -14.72 54.82
C LEU A 12 17.90 -14.56 53.34
N ALA A 13 17.53 -15.55 52.53
CA ALA A 13 17.44 -15.39 51.09
C ALA A 13 16.23 -14.48 50.80
N SER A 14 16.48 -13.19 50.60
CA SER A 14 15.51 -12.27 50.01
C SER A 14 15.27 -12.68 48.56
N LEU A 15 14.16 -13.37 48.30
CA LEU A 15 13.61 -13.50 46.95
C LEU A 15 13.27 -12.09 46.44
N PRO A 16 13.59 -11.74 45.17
CA PRO A 16 13.02 -10.55 44.57
C PRO A 16 11.52 -10.78 44.45
N ALA A 17 10.74 -10.03 45.23
CA ALA A 17 9.32 -9.91 45.02
C ALA A 17 9.11 -9.36 43.61
N SER A 18 8.56 -10.19 42.71
CA SER A 18 7.89 -9.70 41.52
C SER A 18 6.73 -8.85 42.01
N ALA A 19 6.93 -7.53 42.04
CA ALA A 19 5.86 -6.58 42.26
C ALA A 19 4.88 -6.75 41.10
N ASP A 20 3.75 -7.39 41.36
CA ASP A 20 2.58 -7.22 40.50
C ASP A 20 2.29 -5.71 40.42
N PRO A 21 2.04 -5.16 39.22
CA PRO A 21 1.70 -3.75 39.09
C PRO A 21 0.43 -3.49 39.92
N ALA A 22 0.52 -2.55 40.85
CA ALA A 22 -0.63 -2.17 41.65
C ALA A 22 -1.75 -1.70 40.71
N PRO A 23 -3.00 -2.18 40.84
CA PRO A 23 -4.11 -1.84 39.94
C PRO A 23 -4.41 -0.33 39.85
N GLY A 24 -3.88 0.48 40.78
CA GLY A 24 -3.95 1.94 40.71
C GLY A 24 -2.95 2.60 39.76
N ASP A 25 -1.85 1.94 39.39
CA ASP A 25 -0.81 2.51 38.51
C ASP A 25 -1.31 2.66 37.06
N ASP A 26 -1.97 1.62 36.54
CA ASP A 26 -2.57 1.63 35.19
C ASP A 26 -3.76 2.59 35.10
N ALA A 27 -4.58 2.67 36.15
CA ALA A 27 -5.72 3.58 36.20
C ALA A 27 -5.28 5.06 36.17
N LEU A 28 -4.26 5.40 36.97
CA LEU A 28 -3.70 6.74 37.03
C LEU A 28 -2.97 7.09 35.72
N PHE A 29 -2.27 6.14 35.10
CA PHE A 29 -1.70 6.31 33.78
C PHE A 29 -2.76 6.60 32.71
N ALA A 30 -3.88 5.89 32.72
CA ALA A 30 -4.99 6.12 31.80
C ALA A 30 -5.63 7.50 32.01
N GLU A 31 -5.78 7.95 33.26
CA GLU A 31 -6.28 9.28 33.60
C GLU A 31 -5.35 10.40 33.10
N GLN A 32 -4.03 10.23 33.25
CA GLN A 32 -3.03 11.16 32.73
C GLN A 32 -3.07 11.27 31.20
N LEU A 33 -3.22 10.13 30.51
CA LEU A 33 -3.39 10.11 29.05
C LEU A 33 -4.68 10.80 28.61
N ALA A 34 -5.80 10.52 29.27
CA ALA A 34 -7.10 11.11 28.94
C ALA A 34 -7.13 12.62 29.20
N SER A 35 -6.39 13.09 30.20
CA SER A 35 -6.28 14.50 30.58
C SER A 35 -5.22 15.27 29.78
N GLY A 36 -4.45 14.59 28.91
CA GLY A 36 -3.37 15.19 28.12
C GLY A 36 -2.10 15.52 28.92
N GLU A 37 -1.95 14.96 30.12
CA GLU A 37 -0.79 15.17 30.98
C GLU A 37 0.36 14.24 30.57
N PHE A 38 1.00 14.53 29.44
CA PHE A 38 2.00 13.64 28.83
C PHE A 38 3.33 13.58 29.59
N ALA A 39 3.75 14.66 30.25
CA ALA A 39 5.01 14.69 31.02
C ALA A 39 5.01 13.69 32.21
N PRO A 40 3.99 13.68 33.09
CA PRO A 40 3.93 12.68 34.15
C PRO A 40 3.65 11.27 33.63
N ALA A 41 2.92 11.13 32.51
CA ALA A 41 2.71 9.83 31.85
C ALA A 41 4.04 9.22 31.33
N LEU A 42 4.92 10.04 30.72
CA LEU A 42 6.25 9.62 30.27
C LEU A 42 7.11 9.15 31.43
N SER A 43 7.13 9.91 32.52
CA SER A 43 7.89 9.58 33.72
C SER A 43 7.45 8.23 34.31
N ARG A 44 6.15 7.93 34.24
CA ARG A 44 5.57 6.65 34.69
C ARG A 44 5.84 5.50 33.73
N ALA A 45 5.89 5.77 32.42
CA ALA A 45 6.28 4.77 31.42
C ALA A 45 7.75 4.34 31.59
N GLU A 46 8.66 5.28 31.90
CA GLU A 46 10.07 5.00 32.14
C GLU A 46 10.33 4.13 33.38
N GLN A 47 9.47 4.25 34.40
CA GLN A 47 9.55 3.46 35.64
C GLN A 47 8.93 2.06 35.50
N ALA A 48 8.22 1.77 34.41
CA ALA A 48 7.56 0.50 34.18
C ALA A 48 8.57 -0.61 33.77
N PRO A 49 8.25 -1.90 34.04
CA PRO A 49 9.03 -3.02 33.54
C PRO A 49 9.19 -2.97 32.00
N PRO A 50 10.28 -3.52 31.43
CA PRO A 50 10.60 -3.38 30.00
C PRO A 50 9.44 -3.74 29.05
N ALA A 51 8.68 -4.81 29.37
CA ALA A 51 7.54 -5.26 28.57
C ALA A 51 6.35 -4.28 28.59
N GLN A 52 6.14 -3.56 29.69
CA GLN A 52 5.03 -2.60 29.86
C GLN A 52 5.43 -1.19 29.43
N ARG A 53 6.72 -0.85 29.58
CA ARG A 53 7.28 0.46 29.20
C ARG A 53 7.00 0.77 27.73
N ASP A 54 7.34 -0.12 26.81
CA ASP A 54 7.17 0.15 25.37
C ASP A 54 5.69 0.24 24.98
N ALA A 55 4.82 -0.57 25.61
CA ALA A 55 3.37 -0.47 25.42
C ALA A 55 2.82 0.89 25.91
N ARG A 56 3.28 1.39 27.07
CA ARG A 56 2.92 2.70 27.62
C ARG A 56 3.46 3.84 26.75
N LEU A 57 4.70 3.76 26.26
CA LEU A 57 5.25 4.72 25.32
C LEU A 57 4.46 4.77 24.01
N GLY A 58 4.02 3.62 23.49
CA GLY A 58 3.14 3.55 22.32
C GLY A 58 1.77 4.19 22.56
N ALA A 59 1.20 4.07 23.76
CA ALA A 59 -0.04 4.77 24.12
C ALA A 59 0.15 6.29 24.21
N ILE A 60 1.25 6.76 24.80
CA ILE A 60 1.58 8.19 24.89
C ILE A 60 1.81 8.78 23.49
N ALA A 61 2.57 8.10 22.63
CA ALA A 61 2.86 8.58 21.28
C ALA A 61 1.56 8.78 20.46
N ARG A 62 0.61 7.84 20.57
CA ARG A 62 -0.70 7.94 19.92
C ARG A 62 -1.54 9.09 20.49
N ALA A 63 -1.55 9.25 21.80
CA ALA A 63 -2.28 10.34 22.45
C ALA A 63 -1.68 11.71 22.11
N GLN A 64 -0.35 11.84 22.03
CA GLN A 64 0.34 13.04 21.56
C GLN A 64 0.00 13.36 20.10
N ALA A 65 -0.02 12.35 19.22
CA ALA A 65 -0.40 12.54 17.82
C ALA A 65 -1.86 13.02 17.70
N ALA A 66 -2.78 12.42 18.44
CA ALA A 66 -4.20 12.81 18.49
C ALA A 66 -4.41 14.21 19.08
N ALA A 67 -3.58 14.63 20.03
CA ALA A 67 -3.59 15.97 20.63
C ALA A 67 -2.95 17.05 19.75
N GLY A 68 -2.47 16.72 18.54
CA GLY A 68 -1.84 17.69 17.63
C GLY A 68 -0.36 17.95 17.90
N GLU A 69 0.33 17.06 18.61
CA GLU A 69 1.75 17.14 18.97
C GLU A 69 2.60 16.08 18.22
N PRO A 70 2.68 16.14 16.87
CA PRO A 70 3.28 15.06 16.06
C PRO A 70 4.79 14.93 16.29
N ARG A 71 5.50 16.02 16.62
CA ARG A 71 6.93 15.96 16.93
C ARG A 71 7.20 15.24 18.24
N ALA A 72 6.36 15.47 19.25
CA ALA A 72 6.46 14.77 20.53
C ALA A 72 6.11 13.29 20.36
N ALA A 73 5.07 12.97 19.58
CA ALA A 73 4.69 11.59 19.26
C ALA A 73 5.84 10.80 18.62
N LEU A 74 6.53 11.38 17.63
CA LEU A 74 7.68 10.75 16.96
C LEU A 74 8.86 10.55 17.91
N ALA A 75 9.16 11.52 18.78
CA ALA A 75 10.22 11.39 19.78
C ALA A 75 9.92 10.27 20.79
N THR A 76 8.68 10.21 21.29
CA THR A 76 8.21 9.15 22.20
C THR A 76 8.27 7.77 21.55
N ALA A 77 7.76 7.62 20.33
CA ALA A 77 7.85 6.36 19.58
C ALA A 77 9.31 5.96 19.34
N GLY A 78 10.21 6.90 19.02
CA GLY A 78 11.64 6.66 18.83
C GLY A 78 12.35 6.09 20.07
N SER A 79 11.81 6.34 21.27
CA SER A 79 12.37 5.83 22.53
C SER A 79 12.00 4.38 22.87
N MET A 80 11.10 3.76 22.09
CA MET A 80 10.68 2.36 22.29
C MET A 80 11.81 1.39 21.93
N ARG A 81 12.03 0.34 22.73
CA ARG A 81 13.10 -0.66 22.48
C ARG A 81 12.65 -1.80 21.57
N ASP A 82 11.39 -2.20 21.65
CA ASP A 82 10.79 -3.20 20.77
C ASP A 82 10.61 -2.64 19.35
N ASP A 83 11.28 -3.28 18.39
CA ASP A 83 11.27 -2.85 16.99
C ASP A 83 9.92 -3.01 16.31
N VAL A 84 9.19 -4.07 16.64
CA VAL A 84 7.89 -4.37 16.04
C VAL A 84 6.87 -3.36 16.55
N LEU A 85 6.79 -3.16 17.87
CA LEU A 85 5.87 -2.19 18.47
C LEU A 85 6.18 -0.75 18.05
N ARG A 86 7.47 -0.41 17.89
CA ARG A 86 7.89 0.91 17.40
C ARG A 86 7.42 1.16 15.98
N SER A 87 7.62 0.21 15.08
CA SER A 87 7.20 0.33 13.67
C SER A 87 5.68 0.51 13.54
N GLN A 88 4.90 -0.23 14.34
CA GLN A 88 3.44 -0.11 14.40
C GLN A 88 3.02 1.27 14.93
N THR A 89 3.60 1.70 16.06
CA THR A 89 3.31 2.99 16.70
C THR A 89 3.66 4.17 15.77
N LEU A 90 4.79 4.11 15.06
CA LEU A 90 5.18 5.14 14.09
C LEU A 90 4.20 5.21 12.92
N SER A 91 3.69 4.08 12.44
CA SER A 91 2.70 4.04 11.37
C SER A 91 1.35 4.65 11.82
N GLU A 92 0.93 4.37 13.04
CA GLU A 92 -0.30 4.90 13.63
C GLU A 92 -0.21 6.39 13.98
N SER A 93 0.94 6.86 14.50
CA SER A 93 1.16 8.25 14.90
C SER A 93 1.51 9.19 13.73
N SER A 94 2.00 8.65 12.61
CA SER A 94 2.23 9.39 11.36
C SER A 94 0.99 9.48 10.47
N SER A 95 -0.04 8.67 10.76
CA SER A 95 -1.34 8.80 10.14
C SER A 95 -2.03 10.05 10.71
N PRO A 96 -2.26 11.11 9.91
CA PRO A 96 -3.02 12.25 10.40
C PRO A 96 -4.42 11.77 10.84
N PRO A 97 -5.06 12.40 11.85
CA PRO A 97 -6.49 12.23 12.03
C PRO A 97 -7.19 12.53 10.68
N PRO A 98 -8.39 11.98 10.41
CA PRO A 98 -9.11 12.19 9.16
C PRO A 98 -9.51 13.67 9.03
N ALA A 99 -8.55 14.50 8.70
CA ALA A 99 -8.64 15.91 8.44
C ALA A 99 -8.19 16.07 7.00
N ALA A 100 -9.20 16.00 6.13
CA ALA A 100 -9.29 16.68 4.85
C ALA A 100 -7.95 17.10 4.22
N ARG A 101 -7.15 16.13 3.77
CA ARG A 101 -6.23 16.36 2.65
C ARG A 101 -7.03 16.10 1.38
N GLY A 102 -7.46 17.21 0.77
CA GLY A 102 -8.22 17.21 -0.47
C GLY A 102 -7.50 16.45 -1.58
N GLY A 103 -8.26 15.63 -2.30
CA GLY A 103 -7.81 14.89 -3.48
C GLY A 103 -8.32 13.45 -3.54
N ALA A 104 -8.66 12.84 -2.38
CA ALA A 104 -9.18 11.47 -2.32
C ALA A 104 -10.17 11.25 -1.16
N ALA A 105 -10.84 12.31 -0.69
CA ALA A 105 -12.04 12.11 0.11
C ALA A 105 -13.10 11.58 -0.84
N GLY A 106 -13.36 10.27 -0.83
CA GLY A 106 -14.62 9.75 -1.35
C GLY A 106 -15.72 10.61 -0.71
N ALA A 107 -16.52 11.29 -1.53
CA ALA A 107 -17.64 12.03 -0.97
C ALA A 107 -18.46 11.03 -0.15
N ASP A 108 -18.95 11.45 1.02
CA ASP A 108 -19.84 10.63 1.83
C ASP A 108 -21.21 10.60 1.14
N PHE A 109 -21.25 9.87 0.03
CA PHE A 109 -22.43 9.70 -0.79
C PHE A 109 -23.49 8.90 -0.04
N SER A 110 -23.11 8.09 0.95
CA SER A 110 -24.05 7.40 1.84
C SER A 110 -24.86 8.42 2.65
N SER A 111 -24.22 9.37 3.35
CA SER A 111 -24.93 10.43 4.07
C SER A 111 -25.75 11.34 3.14
N LEU A 112 -25.27 11.60 1.93
CA LEU A 112 -26.01 12.38 0.94
C LEU A 112 -27.24 11.64 0.40
N ILE A 113 -27.09 10.36 0.08
CA ILE A 113 -28.18 9.49 -0.38
C ILE A 113 -29.24 9.41 0.71
N GLU A 114 -28.84 9.18 1.96
CA GLU A 114 -29.76 9.15 3.10
C GLU A 114 -30.49 10.49 3.29
N LEU A 115 -29.80 11.62 3.14
CA LEU A 115 -30.44 12.93 3.19
C LEU A 115 -31.47 13.09 2.08
N ILE A 116 -31.14 12.72 0.84
CA ILE A 116 -32.05 12.84 -0.31
C ILE A 116 -33.25 11.90 -0.15
N THR A 117 -33.03 10.64 0.21
CA THR A 117 -34.13 9.68 0.37
C THR A 117 -35.04 10.04 1.54
N SER A 118 -34.49 10.65 2.60
CA SER A 118 -35.27 11.09 3.76
C SER A 118 -35.97 12.44 3.61
N THR A 119 -35.51 13.33 2.73
CA THR A 119 -36.13 14.67 2.53
C THR A 119 -36.96 14.79 1.26
N VAL A 120 -36.58 14.12 0.17
CA VAL A 120 -37.26 14.23 -1.13
C VAL A 120 -38.22 13.07 -1.30
N ALA A 121 -39.53 13.34 -1.21
CA ALA A 121 -40.61 12.35 -1.44
C ALA A 121 -40.33 10.95 -0.82
N PRO A 122 -40.23 10.84 0.52
CA PRO A 122 -39.59 9.70 1.19
C PRO A 122 -40.26 8.35 0.95
N THR A 123 -41.54 8.34 0.56
CA THR A 123 -42.32 7.12 0.28
C THR A 123 -42.16 6.58 -1.14
N THR A 124 -41.32 7.23 -1.97
CA THR A 124 -41.20 6.90 -3.40
C THR A 124 -39.93 6.14 -3.76
N TRP A 125 -39.04 5.90 -2.78
CA TRP A 125 -37.77 5.19 -2.99
C TRP A 125 -37.90 3.67 -2.82
N ASP A 126 -37.04 2.93 -3.51
CA ASP A 126 -37.02 1.47 -3.59
C ASP A 126 -36.84 0.83 -2.20
N GLU A 127 -36.05 1.46 -1.31
CA GLU A 127 -35.84 1.03 0.07
C GLU A 127 -37.12 0.98 0.93
N VAL A 128 -38.17 1.68 0.51
CA VAL A 128 -39.51 1.66 1.13
C VAL A 128 -40.61 1.11 0.20
N GLY A 129 -40.23 0.50 -0.92
CA GLY A 129 -41.14 -0.13 -1.89
C GLY A 129 -41.74 0.82 -2.93
N GLY A 130 -41.15 1.99 -3.13
CA GLY A 130 -41.52 2.93 -4.20
C GLY A 130 -40.70 2.72 -5.50
N PRO A 131 -41.09 3.37 -6.61
CA PRO A 131 -40.47 3.13 -7.93
C PRO A 131 -39.11 3.81 -8.16
N GLY A 132 -38.63 4.66 -7.26
CA GLY A 132 -37.40 5.46 -7.41
C GLY A 132 -36.16 4.75 -6.85
N ALA A 133 -35.06 4.70 -7.61
CA ALA A 133 -33.78 4.17 -7.14
C ALA A 133 -32.70 5.25 -7.19
N ILE A 134 -31.84 5.28 -6.18
CA ILE A 134 -30.67 6.15 -6.13
C ILE A 134 -29.45 5.29 -5.75
N LYS A 135 -28.36 5.44 -6.48
CA LYS A 135 -27.12 4.70 -6.24
C LYS A 135 -25.93 5.58 -6.59
N GLU A 136 -24.84 5.41 -5.87
CA GLU A 136 -23.55 6.01 -6.21
C GLU A 136 -23.12 5.60 -7.62
N TYR A 137 -22.73 6.59 -8.43
CA TYR A 137 -22.11 6.37 -9.73
C TYR A 137 -20.65 6.79 -9.62
N ARG A 138 -19.73 5.82 -9.47
CA ARG A 138 -18.29 6.09 -9.48
C ARG A 138 -17.83 6.26 -10.93
N ASN A 139 -17.42 7.46 -11.28
CA ASN A 139 -16.74 7.75 -12.54
C ASN A 139 -15.26 7.36 -12.43
N GLY A 140 -14.74 6.63 -13.42
CA GLY A 140 -13.31 6.27 -13.48
C GLY A 140 -13.05 4.81 -13.84
N VAL A 141 -11.77 4.49 -14.05
CA VAL A 141 -11.31 3.11 -14.17
C VAL A 141 -10.93 2.63 -12.78
N TYR A 142 -11.53 1.52 -12.37
CA TYR A 142 -11.32 0.91 -11.07
C TYR A 142 -10.72 -0.48 -11.25
N VAL A 143 -9.64 -0.77 -10.55
CA VAL A 143 -8.96 -2.06 -10.55
C VAL A 143 -8.80 -2.53 -9.11
N ASP A 144 -9.47 -3.64 -8.79
CA ASP A 144 -9.30 -4.37 -7.54
C ASP A 144 -8.26 -5.49 -7.75
N ALA A 145 -7.58 -5.90 -6.68
CA ALA A 145 -6.73 -7.08 -6.62
C ALA A 145 -7.47 -8.39 -6.97
N LEU A 146 -8.80 -8.46 -6.81
CA LEU A 146 -9.63 -9.57 -7.32
C LEU A 146 -9.89 -9.49 -8.84
N GLY A 147 -9.46 -8.40 -9.48
CA GLY A 147 -9.55 -8.18 -10.92
C GLY A 147 -8.63 -9.13 -11.71
N VAL A 148 -9.25 -10.16 -12.31
CA VAL A 148 -8.68 -11.10 -13.30
C VAL A 148 -7.43 -11.89 -12.83
N VAL A 149 -7.31 -12.19 -11.54
CA VAL A 149 -6.43 -13.29 -11.09
C VAL A 149 -7.31 -14.52 -10.92
N HIS A 150 -7.41 -15.34 -11.95
CA HIS A 150 -8.05 -16.65 -11.82
C HIS A 150 -7.09 -17.58 -11.08
N PRO A 151 -7.43 -18.04 -9.85
CA PRO A 151 -6.70 -19.16 -9.28
C PRO A 151 -6.92 -20.32 -10.24
N VAL A 152 -5.84 -20.82 -10.84
CA VAL A 152 -5.90 -22.04 -11.65
C VAL A 152 -6.02 -23.18 -10.65
N VAL A 153 -7.23 -23.37 -10.11
CA VAL A 153 -7.59 -24.51 -9.27
C VAL A 153 -7.83 -25.69 -10.20
N ASP A 154 -7.06 -26.74 -9.94
CA ASP A 154 -6.91 -27.93 -10.76
C ASP A 154 -8.17 -28.79 -10.75
N GLN A 155 -8.68 -29.14 -11.93
CA GLN A 155 -9.31 -30.45 -12.14
C GLN A 155 -8.79 -31.18 -13.39
N ASP A 156 -8.08 -30.52 -14.33
CA ASP A 156 -7.48 -31.18 -15.52
C ASP A 156 -6.12 -30.57 -15.97
N GLY A 157 -5.50 -29.69 -15.17
CA GLY A 157 -4.38 -28.81 -15.60
C GLY A 157 -3.01 -29.09 -14.95
N GLY A 158 -2.96 -29.90 -13.90
CA GLY A 158 -1.76 -30.12 -13.08
C GLY A 158 -0.51 -30.52 -13.85
N ASN A 159 -0.65 -31.27 -14.95
CA ASN A 159 0.51 -31.75 -15.71
C ASN A 159 1.22 -30.60 -16.47
N ARG A 160 0.49 -29.65 -17.06
CA ARG A 160 1.09 -28.56 -17.87
C ARG A 160 1.77 -27.50 -17.00
N LEU A 161 1.20 -27.16 -15.84
CA LEU A 161 1.81 -26.23 -14.88
C LEU A 161 2.96 -26.88 -14.12
N ASN A 162 2.87 -28.16 -13.74
CA ASN A 162 4.00 -28.88 -13.17
C ASN A 162 5.13 -29.03 -14.19
N GLN A 163 4.83 -29.31 -15.46
CA GLN A 163 5.83 -29.28 -16.54
C GLN A 163 6.45 -27.89 -16.70
N LEU A 164 5.70 -26.79 -16.57
CA LEU A 164 6.23 -25.41 -16.59
C LEU A 164 7.04 -25.05 -15.32
N ARG A 165 6.72 -25.63 -14.17
CA ARG A 165 7.53 -25.51 -12.95
C ARG A 165 8.85 -26.28 -13.12
N GLN A 166 8.78 -27.54 -13.55
CA GLN A 166 9.91 -28.45 -13.72
C GLN A 166 10.87 -28.01 -14.85
N SER A 167 10.34 -27.66 -16.03
CA SER A 167 11.16 -27.24 -17.18
C SER A 167 11.95 -25.95 -16.94
N VAL A 168 11.56 -25.16 -15.93
CA VAL A 168 12.17 -23.86 -15.67
C VAL A 168 12.87 -23.80 -14.31
N ALA A 169 12.64 -24.74 -13.40
CA ALA A 169 13.57 -25.00 -12.30
C ALA A 169 14.99 -25.36 -12.81
N HIS A 170 15.10 -25.77 -14.08
CA HIS A 170 16.36 -26.08 -14.76
C HIS A 170 16.88 -24.98 -15.71
N ALA A 171 16.13 -23.91 -15.97
CA ALA A 171 16.53 -22.84 -16.87
C ALA A 171 17.22 -21.66 -16.14
N ALA A 172 18.01 -21.97 -15.11
CA ALA A 172 18.78 -20.96 -14.40
C ALA A 172 20.03 -20.58 -15.21
N ALA A 173 20.23 -19.27 -15.38
CA ALA A 173 21.49 -18.62 -15.73
C ALA A 173 21.97 -18.67 -17.19
N ASP A 174 21.08 -18.49 -18.18
CA ASP A 174 21.55 -17.92 -19.45
C ASP A 174 21.72 -16.40 -19.22
N GLY A 175 22.92 -15.99 -18.79
CA GLY A 175 23.27 -14.65 -18.28
C GLY A 175 23.13 -13.49 -19.27
N ARG A 176 22.29 -13.61 -20.29
CA ARG A 176 21.99 -12.60 -21.30
C ARG A 176 20.63 -11.97 -21.01
N VAL A 177 20.59 -11.05 -20.05
CA VAL A 177 19.38 -10.34 -19.65
C VAL A 177 18.72 -9.62 -20.84
N ARG A 178 19.48 -9.12 -21.80
CA ARG A 178 18.92 -8.45 -22.99
C ARG A 178 18.28 -9.41 -24.01
N ARG A 179 18.41 -10.74 -23.86
CA ARG A 179 17.83 -11.72 -24.81
C ARG A 179 16.33 -11.89 -24.60
N SER A 180 15.54 -11.85 -25.68
CA SER A 180 14.11 -12.15 -25.63
C SER A 180 13.83 -13.55 -25.04
N SER A 181 12.87 -13.62 -24.12
CA SER A 181 12.40 -14.84 -23.48
C SER A 181 10.87 -14.81 -23.34
N PRO A 182 10.15 -15.84 -23.84
CA PRO A 182 8.70 -15.92 -23.68
C PRO A 182 8.27 -16.12 -22.23
N LEU A 183 9.18 -16.58 -21.36
CA LEU A 183 8.92 -16.89 -19.96
C LEU A 183 10.17 -16.68 -19.09
N ARG A 184 10.51 -15.43 -18.84
CA ARG A 184 11.53 -15.06 -17.87
C ARG A 184 11.00 -15.25 -16.45
N LYS A 185 11.84 -15.77 -15.56
CA LYS A 185 11.52 -16.00 -14.15
C LYS A 185 12.38 -15.11 -13.26
N ILE A 186 11.75 -14.44 -12.31
CA ILE A 186 12.38 -13.52 -11.38
C ILE A 186 11.91 -13.89 -9.98
N SER A 187 12.83 -14.41 -9.16
CA SER A 187 12.57 -14.71 -7.75
C SER A 187 12.63 -13.42 -6.96
N LEU A 188 11.53 -13.07 -6.29
CA LEU A 188 11.45 -11.87 -5.46
C LEU A 188 12.36 -11.98 -4.22
N PRO A 189 12.39 -13.09 -3.46
CA PRO A 189 13.30 -13.23 -2.33
C PRO A 189 14.79 -13.15 -2.72
N ARG A 190 15.17 -13.68 -3.90
CA ARG A 190 16.55 -13.57 -4.39
C ARG A 190 16.89 -12.16 -4.84
N LEU A 191 15.98 -11.50 -5.54
CA LEU A 191 16.13 -10.11 -5.95
C LEU A 191 16.26 -9.19 -4.73
N GLU A 192 15.41 -9.37 -3.72
CA GLU A 192 15.46 -8.61 -2.47
C GLU A 192 16.80 -8.78 -1.76
N ARG A 193 17.28 -10.03 -1.61
CA ARG A 193 18.59 -10.30 -1.01
C ARG A 193 19.72 -9.57 -1.74
N GLU A 194 19.72 -9.59 -3.07
CA GLU A 194 20.74 -8.92 -3.88
C GLU A 194 20.66 -7.38 -3.76
N ILE A 195 19.45 -6.82 -3.75
CA ILE A 195 19.22 -5.39 -3.49
C ILE A 195 19.77 -5.00 -2.12
N GLN A 196 19.47 -5.78 -1.07
CA GLN A 196 19.96 -5.52 0.28
C GLN A 196 21.49 -5.53 0.35
N LEU A 197 22.15 -6.49 -0.30
CA LEU A 197 23.61 -6.57 -0.35
C LEU A 197 24.23 -5.34 -1.01
N ARG A 198 23.67 -4.87 -2.12
CA ARG A 198 24.15 -3.69 -2.84
C ARG A 198 23.95 -2.41 -2.06
N LEU A 199 22.76 -2.24 -1.47
CA LEU A 199 22.46 -1.09 -0.63
C LEU A 199 23.39 -1.05 0.60
N ALA A 200 23.65 -2.20 1.22
CA ALA A 200 24.61 -2.30 2.32
C ALA A 200 26.05 -1.97 1.89
N ALA A 201 26.41 -2.27 0.64
CA ALA A 201 27.69 -1.91 0.03
C ALA A 201 27.76 -0.46 -0.50
N GLY A 202 26.67 0.32 -0.38
CA GLY A 202 26.59 1.69 -0.91
C GLY A 202 26.59 1.76 -2.45
N GLN A 203 26.25 0.66 -3.12
CA GLN A 203 26.20 0.57 -4.58
C GLN A 203 24.79 0.89 -5.09
N PRO A 204 24.66 1.60 -6.22
CA PRO A 204 23.36 1.77 -6.86
C PRO A 204 22.83 0.44 -7.39
N LEU A 205 21.51 0.38 -7.57
CA LEU A 205 20.87 -0.76 -8.23
C LEU A 205 21.15 -0.73 -9.73
N ASP A 206 21.46 -1.88 -10.30
CA ASP A 206 21.62 -2.03 -11.75
C ASP A 206 20.32 -1.74 -12.49
N GLU A 207 20.43 -1.24 -13.71
CA GLU A 207 19.28 -1.00 -14.60
C GLU A 207 18.47 -2.30 -14.77
N GLU A 208 19.16 -3.45 -14.93
CA GLU A 208 18.52 -4.75 -15.04
C GLU A 208 17.65 -5.11 -13.83
N MET A 209 18.04 -4.68 -12.62
CA MET A 209 17.23 -4.88 -11.41
C MET A 209 16.05 -3.92 -11.38
N GLN A 210 16.28 -2.66 -11.74
CA GLN A 210 15.26 -1.61 -11.76
C GLN A 210 14.13 -1.93 -12.75
N VAL A 211 14.41 -2.57 -13.88
CA VAL A 211 13.40 -2.94 -14.89
C VAL A 211 12.94 -4.40 -14.83
N LEU A 212 13.21 -5.09 -13.71
CA LEU A 212 12.92 -6.52 -13.53
C LEU A 212 13.34 -7.33 -14.76
N ALA A 213 14.58 -7.15 -15.21
CA ALA A 213 15.14 -7.84 -16.34
C ALA A 213 14.24 -7.73 -17.60
N GLY A 214 13.70 -6.55 -17.90
CA GLY A 214 12.90 -6.31 -19.11
C GLY A 214 11.59 -7.09 -19.17
N LEU A 215 11.05 -7.51 -18.02
CA LEU A 215 9.74 -8.17 -17.94
C LEU A 215 8.65 -7.22 -18.44
N GLN A 216 7.87 -7.63 -19.43
CA GLN A 216 6.85 -6.77 -20.06
C GLN A 216 5.44 -6.99 -19.49
N ARG A 217 5.19 -8.17 -18.91
CA ARG A 217 3.91 -8.52 -18.28
C ARG A 217 4.10 -9.70 -17.35
N ILE A 218 3.50 -9.64 -16.16
CA ILE A 218 3.37 -10.80 -15.28
C ILE A 218 2.23 -11.68 -15.82
N ARG A 219 2.55 -12.89 -16.26
CA ARG A 219 1.54 -13.89 -16.69
C ARG A 219 1.23 -14.89 -15.60
N TYR A 220 2.23 -15.22 -14.79
CA TYR A 220 2.11 -16.20 -13.72
C TYR A 220 2.87 -15.73 -12.49
N VAL A 221 2.30 -16.05 -11.33
CA VAL A 221 2.99 -16.00 -10.04
C VAL A 221 3.17 -17.45 -9.60
N LEU A 222 4.41 -17.89 -9.48
CA LEU A 222 4.74 -19.25 -9.10
C LEU A 222 5.19 -19.25 -7.64
N VAL A 223 4.47 -19.99 -6.81
CA VAL A 223 4.76 -20.17 -5.39
C VAL A 223 5.44 -21.52 -5.19
N TYR A 224 6.63 -21.52 -4.60
CA TYR A 224 7.37 -22.72 -4.21
C TYR A 224 7.43 -22.76 -2.67
N PRO A 225 6.47 -23.43 -2.01
CA PRO A 225 6.36 -23.40 -0.55
C PRO A 225 7.57 -24.05 0.14
N ASP A 226 8.10 -25.13 -0.43
CA ASP A 226 9.23 -25.88 0.14
C ASP A 226 10.51 -25.04 0.23
N THR A 227 10.72 -24.14 -0.74
CA THR A 227 11.87 -23.23 -0.76
C THR A 227 11.52 -21.83 -0.27
N GLY A 228 10.24 -21.56 0.05
CA GLY A 228 9.74 -20.21 0.36
C GLY A 228 9.93 -19.21 -0.78
N ASP A 229 9.93 -19.66 -2.04
CA ASP A 229 10.24 -18.80 -3.19
C ASP A 229 8.97 -18.30 -3.89
N LEU A 230 8.94 -17.00 -4.18
CA LEU A 230 7.87 -16.33 -4.91
C LEU A 230 8.44 -15.80 -6.23
N VAL A 231 8.01 -16.38 -7.33
CA VAL A 231 8.61 -16.13 -8.65
C VAL A 231 7.60 -15.51 -9.61
N LEU A 232 7.92 -14.29 -10.08
CA LEU A 232 7.20 -13.64 -11.17
C LEU A 232 7.65 -14.24 -12.49
N ALA A 233 6.69 -14.57 -13.37
CA ALA A 233 7.00 -15.15 -14.67
C ALA A 233 6.18 -14.55 -15.82
N GLY A 234 6.86 -14.28 -16.94
CA GLY A 234 6.22 -13.74 -18.14
C GLY A 234 7.20 -13.40 -19.26
N PRO A 235 6.69 -12.85 -20.38
CA PRO A 235 7.52 -12.43 -21.50
C PRO A 235 8.43 -11.28 -21.10
N ALA A 236 9.68 -11.37 -21.51
CA ALA A 236 10.70 -10.35 -21.29
C ALA A 236 11.62 -10.26 -22.50
N GLY A 237 12.31 -9.15 -22.66
CA GLY A 237 13.30 -9.00 -23.73
C GLY A 237 14.18 -7.80 -23.51
N ASP A 238 14.77 -7.32 -24.59
CA ASP A 238 15.49 -6.06 -24.59
C ASP A 238 14.54 -4.88 -24.37
N TRP A 239 15.07 -3.76 -23.86
CA TRP A 239 14.32 -2.55 -23.58
C TRP A 239 15.07 -1.29 -23.99
N THR A 240 14.31 -0.26 -24.35
CA THR A 240 14.80 1.05 -24.77
C THR A 240 13.89 2.14 -24.23
N LEU A 241 14.37 3.38 -24.23
CA LEU A 241 13.53 4.55 -24.02
C LEU A 241 12.75 4.89 -25.30
N ASP A 242 11.47 5.20 -25.17
CA ASP A 242 10.65 5.77 -26.24
C ASP A 242 10.77 7.31 -26.30
N ARG A 243 10.02 7.95 -27.19
CA ARG A 243 10.03 9.41 -27.38
C ARG A 243 9.45 10.16 -26.17
N GLU A 244 8.62 9.50 -25.38
CA GLU A 244 8.04 10.01 -24.15
C GLU A 244 8.90 9.66 -22.92
N ASN A 245 10.14 9.19 -23.14
CA ASN A 245 11.12 8.85 -22.13
C ASN A 245 10.66 7.72 -21.18
N ARG A 246 9.84 6.79 -21.69
CA ARG A 246 9.39 5.58 -20.97
C ARG A 246 10.20 4.37 -21.41
N LEU A 247 10.46 3.47 -20.47
CA LEU A 247 11.14 2.20 -20.75
C LEU A 247 10.16 1.20 -21.36
N VAL A 248 10.42 0.78 -22.60
CA VAL A 248 9.58 -0.13 -23.38
C VAL A 248 10.41 -1.26 -23.96
N GLY A 249 9.79 -2.43 -24.16
CA GLY A 249 10.45 -3.57 -24.79
C GLY A 249 10.72 -3.31 -26.27
N SER A 250 11.98 -3.41 -26.70
CA SER A 250 12.45 -2.98 -28.04
C SER A 250 11.63 -3.58 -29.19
N ASP A 251 11.26 -4.86 -29.09
CA ASP A 251 10.50 -5.56 -30.13
C ASP A 251 8.98 -5.32 -30.06
N SER A 252 8.47 -5.02 -28.87
CA SER A 252 7.03 -5.06 -28.58
C SER A 252 6.38 -3.67 -28.44
N GLY A 253 7.18 -2.64 -28.16
CA GLY A 253 6.71 -1.32 -27.76
C GLY A 253 5.95 -1.29 -26.43
N ARG A 254 5.88 -2.41 -25.70
CA ARG A 254 5.14 -2.49 -24.44
C ARG A 254 5.98 -1.96 -23.29
N PRO A 255 5.39 -1.25 -22.30
CA PRO A 255 6.09 -0.86 -21.09
C PRO A 255 6.72 -2.07 -20.38
N VAL A 256 7.93 -1.89 -19.86
CA VAL A 256 8.54 -2.87 -18.95
C VAL A 256 8.06 -2.64 -17.53
N VAL A 257 7.98 -3.70 -16.74
CA VAL A 257 7.63 -3.64 -15.33
C VAL A 257 8.82 -3.05 -14.56
N GLN A 258 8.59 -1.92 -13.90
CA GLN A 258 9.59 -1.28 -13.06
C GLN A 258 9.48 -1.78 -11.62
N LEU A 259 10.65 -1.93 -10.97
CA LEU A 259 10.76 -2.33 -9.58
C LEU A 259 10.10 -1.32 -8.65
N ASP A 260 10.29 -0.03 -8.91
CA ASP A 260 9.72 1.05 -8.10
C ASP A 260 8.18 0.99 -8.12
N ASP A 261 7.59 0.87 -9.31
CA ASP A 261 6.13 0.72 -9.47
C ASP A 261 5.62 -0.54 -8.77
N LEU A 262 6.32 -1.68 -8.92
CA LEU A 262 5.95 -2.91 -8.22
C LEU A 262 5.96 -2.72 -6.70
N ILE A 263 7.00 -2.08 -6.16
CA ILE A 263 7.11 -1.81 -4.72
C ILE A 263 6.01 -0.86 -4.26
N VAL A 264 5.74 0.21 -5.02
CA VAL A 264 4.67 1.17 -4.71
C VAL A 264 3.31 0.46 -4.67
N ILE A 265 3.01 -0.36 -5.68
CA ILE A 265 1.77 -1.12 -5.76
C ILE A 265 1.66 -2.10 -4.60
N LEU A 266 2.70 -2.88 -4.31
CA LEU A 266 2.69 -3.84 -3.20
C LEU A 266 2.49 -3.14 -1.85
N ARG A 267 3.17 -2.02 -1.60
CA ARG A 267 2.98 -1.23 -0.38
C ARG A 267 1.57 -0.66 -0.29
N HIS A 268 1.01 -0.19 -1.40
CA HIS A 268 -0.36 0.31 -1.42
C HIS A 268 -1.35 -0.79 -1.06
N VAL A 269 -1.26 -1.94 -1.73
CA VAL A 269 -2.19 -3.07 -1.52
C VAL A 269 -2.07 -3.65 -0.11
N LEU A 270 -0.86 -3.75 0.45
CA LEU A 270 -0.66 -4.31 1.79
C LEU A 270 -1.11 -3.37 2.92
N ASN A 271 -1.15 -2.06 2.68
CA ASN A 271 -1.51 -1.07 3.71
C ASN A 271 -2.91 -0.47 3.53
N SER A 272 -3.55 -0.66 2.37
CA SER A 272 -4.90 -0.21 2.10
C SER A 272 -5.91 -1.29 2.48
N ARG A 273 -6.97 -0.91 3.21
CA ARG A 273 -8.02 -1.85 3.64
C ARG A 273 -8.76 -2.52 2.49
N ASP A 274 -8.91 -1.80 1.38
CA ASP A 274 -9.71 -2.23 0.25
C ASP A 274 -8.85 -2.59 -0.99
N GLY A 275 -7.53 -2.33 -0.96
CA GLY A 275 -6.60 -2.70 -2.04
C GLY A 275 -6.87 -2.06 -3.41
N GLU A 276 -7.77 -1.08 -3.46
CA GLU A 276 -8.33 -0.52 -4.69
C GLU A 276 -7.40 0.50 -5.36
N PHE A 277 -7.35 0.49 -6.69
CA PHE A 277 -6.81 1.58 -7.51
C PHE A 277 -7.91 2.21 -8.34
N GLY A 278 -8.06 3.54 -8.26
CA GLY A 278 -9.01 4.30 -9.06
C GLY A 278 -8.36 5.53 -9.67
N CYS A 279 -8.67 5.79 -10.95
CA CYS A 279 -8.44 7.11 -11.54
C CYS A 279 -9.78 7.71 -11.95
N SER A 280 -10.09 8.91 -11.45
CA SER A 280 -11.21 9.70 -11.97
C SER A 280 -10.75 10.34 -13.27
N ILE A 281 -11.33 9.88 -14.39
CA ILE A 281 -11.24 10.62 -15.66
C ILE A 281 -12.38 11.63 -15.61
N THR A 282 -12.05 12.87 -15.25
CA THR A 282 -13.01 13.96 -15.23
C THR A 282 -12.83 14.78 -16.51
N PRO A 283 -13.57 14.50 -17.59
CA PRO A 283 -13.51 15.31 -18.80
C PRO A 283 -13.95 16.75 -18.48
N THR A 284 -13.43 17.71 -19.22
CA THR A 284 -13.84 19.11 -19.06
C THR A 284 -15.31 19.29 -19.48
N ALA A 285 -15.94 20.39 -19.04
CA ALA A 285 -17.34 20.67 -19.39
C ALA A 285 -17.57 20.78 -20.91
N GLU A 286 -16.59 21.34 -21.64
CA GLU A 286 -16.62 21.45 -23.10
C GLU A 286 -16.52 20.08 -23.78
N GLU A 287 -15.61 19.21 -23.32
CA GLU A 287 -15.44 17.85 -23.83
C GLU A 287 -16.66 16.96 -23.52
N THR A 288 -17.31 17.17 -22.37
CA THR A 288 -18.52 16.44 -21.98
C THR A 288 -19.68 16.75 -22.93
N VAL A 289 -19.84 18.03 -23.33
CA VAL A 289 -20.85 18.44 -24.31
C VAL A 289 -20.55 17.86 -25.70
N ALA A 290 -19.27 17.78 -26.10
CA ALA A 290 -18.87 17.15 -27.36
C ALA A 290 -19.15 15.63 -27.34
N LEU A 291 -18.84 14.95 -26.24
CA LEU A 291 -19.08 13.51 -26.07
C LEU A 291 -20.59 13.19 -26.10
N VAL A 292 -21.41 13.99 -25.40
CA VAL A 292 -22.87 13.84 -25.37
C VAL A 292 -23.49 14.13 -26.75
N ARG A 293 -22.93 15.08 -27.52
CA ARG A 293 -23.35 15.33 -28.91
C ARG A 293 -22.96 14.20 -29.87
N GLY A 294 -21.86 13.50 -29.61
CA GLY A 294 -21.46 12.30 -30.35
C GLY A 294 -22.27 11.05 -29.99
N LEU A 295 -22.91 11.01 -28.83
CA LEU A 295 -23.73 9.90 -28.33
C LEU A 295 -25.21 9.98 -28.76
N SER A 296 -25.53 10.71 -29.83
CA SER A 296 -26.86 10.67 -30.43
C SER A 296 -27.18 9.23 -30.87
N VAL A 297 -28.25 8.69 -30.28
CA VAL A 297 -28.82 7.34 -30.40
C VAL A 297 -28.53 6.66 -31.74
N CYS A 298 -27.72 5.59 -31.69
CA CYS A 298 -27.51 4.68 -32.81
C CYS A 298 -28.56 3.56 -32.81
N ASP A 299 -29.71 3.78 -33.48
CA ASP A 299 -30.53 2.68 -33.98
C ASP A 299 -30.09 2.36 -35.42
N GLY A 300 -29.23 1.33 -35.56
CA GLY A 300 -28.98 0.62 -36.82
C GLY A 300 -27.81 1.12 -37.70
N GLY A 301 -26.72 0.34 -37.72
CA GLY A 301 -25.78 0.25 -38.85
C GLY A 301 -24.54 1.15 -38.80
N PHE A 302 -23.36 0.52 -38.80
CA PHE A 302 -22.04 1.17 -38.79
C PHE A 302 -21.66 1.80 -40.14
N THR A 303 -21.15 3.04 -40.08
CA THR A 303 -19.81 3.45 -40.57
C THR A 303 -19.51 4.85 -40.01
N VAL A 304 -18.41 5.02 -39.28
CA VAL A 304 -17.87 6.34 -38.92
C VAL A 304 -16.52 6.48 -39.60
N GLU A 305 -16.48 7.24 -40.70
CA GLU A 305 -15.24 7.85 -41.13
C GLU A 305 -14.91 8.97 -40.13
N MET A 306 -13.81 8.79 -39.40
CA MET A 306 -13.21 9.86 -38.61
C MET A 306 -12.48 10.81 -39.57
N GLU A 307 -13.16 11.84 -40.04
CA GLU A 307 -12.49 13.00 -40.61
C GLU A 307 -12.02 13.90 -39.46
N LEU A 308 -10.74 13.77 -39.11
CA LEU A 308 -10.05 14.68 -38.20
C LEU A 308 -9.96 16.06 -38.86
N GLN A 309 -10.92 16.95 -38.56
CA GLN A 309 -10.73 18.37 -38.83
C GLN A 309 -9.72 18.94 -37.84
N GLU A 310 -8.46 19.05 -38.27
CA GLU A 310 -7.46 19.90 -37.62
C GLU A 310 -7.95 21.36 -37.64
N SER A 311 -8.28 21.88 -36.46
CA SER A 311 -8.52 23.31 -36.25
C SER A 311 -7.18 24.04 -36.12
N PRO A 312 -6.96 25.20 -36.78
CA PRO A 312 -5.67 25.87 -36.78
C PRO A 312 -5.38 26.50 -35.41
N ALA A 313 -4.16 26.26 -34.91
CA ALA A 313 -3.64 26.84 -33.69
C ALA A 313 -3.54 28.38 -33.79
N GLU A 314 -4.16 29.11 -32.86
CA GLU A 314 -3.85 30.52 -32.65
C GLU A 314 -2.49 30.68 -31.94
N PRO A 315 -1.67 31.68 -32.31
CA PRO A 315 -0.37 31.88 -31.70
C PRO A 315 -0.51 32.50 -30.30
N VAL A 316 0.09 31.84 -29.31
CA VAL A 316 0.25 32.31 -27.94
C VAL A 316 0.96 33.68 -27.94
N ARG A 317 0.24 34.73 -27.52
CA ARG A 317 0.83 36.06 -27.32
C ARG A 317 1.84 36.03 -26.18
N SER A 318 3.05 36.50 -26.47
CA SER A 318 4.19 36.58 -25.57
C SER A 318 3.94 37.52 -24.40
N LEU A 319 4.23 37.06 -23.18
CA LEU A 319 4.11 37.75 -21.88
C LEU A 319 5.03 38.99 -21.72
N LYS A 320 5.59 39.53 -22.79
CA LYS A 320 6.41 40.75 -22.79
C LYS A 320 5.64 42.04 -23.12
N ASP A 321 4.40 41.95 -23.62
CA ASP A 321 3.60 43.13 -24.01
C ASP A 321 2.63 43.64 -22.92
N GLN A 322 2.67 43.10 -21.69
CA GLN A 322 1.79 43.51 -20.57
C GLN A 322 2.50 44.29 -19.45
N MET A 323 3.74 44.72 -19.64
CA MET A 323 4.41 45.66 -18.74
C MET A 323 4.89 46.90 -19.50
N ASN A 324 3.94 47.82 -19.73
CA ASN A 324 4.21 49.26 -19.77
C ASN A 324 2.94 50.01 -19.35
#